data_AF-A0A7C5MWY7-F1
#
_entry.id   AF-A0A7C5MWY7-F1
#
_cell.length_a   1.000
_cell.length_b   1.000
_cell.length_c   1.000
_cell.angle_alpha   90.00
_cell.angle_beta   90.00
_cell.angle_gamma   90.00
#
_symmetry.space_group_name_H-M   'P 1'
#
loop_
_entity.id
_entity.type
_entity.pdbx_description
1 polymer ?
#
loop_
_entity_poly.entity_id
_entity_poly.type
_entity_poly.pdbx_seq_one_letter_code
_entity_poly.pdbx_strand_id
1 'polypeptide(L)'
;MTTIKENRILKELVASKNFTEKEAKKIFRKYSKMIHPDITKTDTNEDFINLKKEFEEALVVIKNPLLVENILKEETSSLENEKINTFNIRKMLYEFLELYVILGIYSQKIRIKPELKERNEKIIKKIITISKDYDDNFAILFEKFNSLYFQSFEEWYEERQLKNAKKLFINGIRKFLEYQNTGSVTCLRMAMSYLNDAYYEYEHRARSEYHENVIKLIEWFLTELDKPPLVKDS
;
A
#
# COMPACT_ATOMS: atom_id res chain seq x y z
N MET A 1 -28.20 -16.54 2.13
CA MET A 1 -27.29 -15.77 3.00
C MET A 1 -26.30 -15.08 2.08
N THR A 2 -26.51 -13.78 1.85
CA THR A 2 -25.64 -12.97 0.99
C THR A 2 -24.31 -12.75 1.71
N THR A 3 -23.21 -13.10 1.06
CA THR A 3 -21.87 -12.98 1.63
C THR A 3 -21.53 -11.52 1.89
N ILE A 4 -20.95 -11.21 3.07
CA ILE A 4 -20.42 -9.88 3.46
C ILE A 4 -19.58 -9.23 2.33
N LYS A 5 -18.97 -10.07 1.48
CA LYS A 5 -18.17 -9.68 0.31
C LYS A 5 -18.91 -8.82 -0.73
N GLU A 6 -20.23 -8.75 -0.74
CA GLU A 6 -20.97 -7.99 -1.78
C GLU A 6 -21.62 -6.70 -1.25
N ASN A 7 -21.79 -6.54 0.06
CA ASN A 7 -22.48 -5.39 0.64
C ASN A 7 -21.49 -4.26 1.02
N ARG A 8 -21.59 -3.13 0.33
CA ARG A 8 -20.64 -2.00 0.44
C ARG A 8 -20.72 -1.34 1.81
N ILE A 9 -21.92 -1.27 2.39
CA ILE A 9 -22.17 -0.65 3.70
C ILE A 9 -21.60 -1.51 4.82
N LEU A 10 -21.83 -2.83 4.78
CA LEU A 10 -21.26 -3.76 5.76
C LEU A 10 -19.73 -3.74 5.75
N LYS A 11 -19.09 -3.64 4.58
CA LYS A 11 -17.63 -3.49 4.48
C LYS A 11 -17.10 -2.24 5.20
N GLU A 12 -17.75 -1.08 5.02
CA GLU A 12 -17.31 0.15 5.71
C GLU A 12 -17.61 0.10 7.22
N LEU A 13 -18.71 -0.56 7.65
CA LEU A 13 -19.01 -0.76 9.08
C LEU A 13 -17.99 -1.67 9.75
N VAL A 14 -17.60 -2.75 9.07
CA VAL A 14 -16.55 -3.67 9.49
C VAL A 14 -15.20 -2.94 9.58
N ALA A 15 -14.80 -2.22 8.52
CA ALA A 15 -13.54 -1.47 8.48
C ALA A 15 -13.43 -0.39 9.58
N SER A 16 -14.56 0.27 9.90
CA SER A 16 -14.63 1.28 10.97
C SER A 16 -14.85 0.67 12.36
N LYS A 17 -15.10 -0.64 12.46
CA LYS A 17 -15.50 -1.37 13.68
C LYS A 17 -16.67 -0.72 14.43
N ASN A 18 -17.55 -0.03 13.71
CA ASN A 18 -18.64 0.76 14.29
C ASN A 18 -19.99 0.32 13.73
N PHE A 19 -20.57 -0.72 14.33
CA PHE A 19 -21.86 -1.29 13.95
C PHE A 19 -23.03 -0.54 14.59
N THR A 20 -23.18 0.74 14.26
CA THR A 20 -24.31 1.55 14.69
C THR A 20 -25.17 1.98 13.51
N GLU A 21 -26.50 2.09 13.72
CA GLU A 21 -27.41 2.59 12.68
C GLU A 21 -27.00 4.00 12.20
N LYS A 22 -26.40 4.80 13.09
CA LYS A 22 -25.92 6.14 12.78
C LYS A 22 -24.80 6.11 11.74
N GLU A 23 -23.83 5.20 11.92
CA GLU A 23 -22.74 5.04 10.96
C GLU A 23 -23.24 4.42 9.65
N ALA A 24 -24.14 3.44 9.70
CA ALA A 24 -24.75 2.86 8.51
C ALA A 24 -25.50 3.91 7.66
N LYS A 25 -26.27 4.80 8.31
CA LYS A 25 -26.96 5.93 7.65
C LYS A 25 -25.98 6.92 7.03
N LYS A 26 -24.84 7.16 7.67
CA LYS A 26 -23.80 8.06 7.16
C LYS A 26 -23.14 7.47 5.91
N ILE A 27 -22.78 6.18 5.93
CA ILE A 27 -22.22 5.45 4.80
C ILE A 27 -23.22 5.38 3.65
N PHE A 28 -24.48 5.04 3.94
CA PHE A 28 -25.56 5.04 2.95
C PHE A 28 -25.70 6.41 2.26
N ARG A 29 -25.80 7.50 3.03
CA ARG A 29 -25.88 8.87 2.46
C ARG A 29 -24.68 9.22 1.59
N LYS A 30 -23.48 8.78 1.95
CA LYS A 30 -22.26 8.97 1.17
C LYS A 30 -22.39 8.29 -0.19
N TYR A 31 -22.75 7.01 -0.23
CA TYR A 31 -22.93 6.27 -1.47
C TYR A 31 -24.14 6.76 -2.29
N SER A 32 -25.26 7.11 -1.64
CA SER A 32 -26.42 7.67 -2.34
C SER A 32 -26.05 8.93 -3.10
N LYS A 33 -25.24 9.83 -2.52
CA LYS A 33 -24.77 11.04 -3.23
C LYS A 33 -23.90 10.73 -4.46
N MET A 34 -23.16 9.62 -4.42
CA MET A 34 -22.27 9.22 -5.51
C MET A 34 -23.00 8.55 -6.67
N ILE A 35 -24.18 7.97 -6.42
CA ILE A 35 -24.90 7.16 -7.43
C ILE A 35 -26.33 7.66 -7.70
N HIS A 36 -26.75 8.79 -7.11
CA HIS A 36 -28.11 9.30 -7.31
C HIS A 36 -28.31 9.67 -8.79
N PRO A 37 -29.34 9.14 -9.48
CA PRO A 37 -29.55 9.38 -10.90
C PRO A 37 -29.70 10.87 -11.22
N ASP A 38 -30.45 11.62 -10.40
CA ASP A 38 -30.61 13.07 -10.59
C ASP A 38 -29.32 13.89 -10.39
N ILE A 39 -28.35 13.39 -9.62
CA ILE A 39 -27.09 14.09 -9.34
C ILE A 39 -26.03 13.75 -10.38
N THR A 40 -25.95 12.47 -10.75
CA THR A 40 -24.91 11.93 -11.64
C THR A 40 -25.27 12.04 -13.12
N LYS A 41 -26.56 12.22 -13.45
CA LYS A 41 -27.09 12.27 -14.83
C LYS A 41 -26.71 11.05 -15.69
N THR A 42 -26.41 9.94 -15.03
CA THR A 42 -26.06 8.64 -15.61
C THR A 42 -27.14 7.62 -15.22
N ASP A 43 -27.29 6.55 -15.99
CA ASP A 43 -28.28 5.50 -15.71
C ASP A 43 -27.79 4.57 -14.58
N THR A 44 -27.85 5.07 -13.34
CA THR A 44 -27.43 4.38 -12.11
C THR A 44 -28.62 3.87 -11.29
N ASN A 45 -29.78 3.71 -11.93
CA ASN A 45 -31.03 3.33 -11.27
C ASN A 45 -30.92 1.98 -10.55
N GLU A 46 -30.33 0.97 -11.20
CA GLU A 46 -30.12 -0.35 -10.61
C GLU A 46 -29.14 -0.31 -9.42
N ASP A 47 -28.06 0.46 -9.55
CA ASP A 47 -27.08 0.66 -8.47
C ASP A 47 -27.71 1.35 -7.25
N PHE A 48 -28.61 2.30 -7.46
CA PHE A 48 -29.32 2.98 -6.39
C PHE A 48 -30.31 2.05 -5.67
N ILE A 49 -31.02 1.19 -6.41
CA ILE A 49 -31.90 0.15 -5.84
C ILE A 49 -31.08 -0.85 -5.04
N ASN A 50 -29.95 -1.31 -5.57
CA ASN A 50 -29.03 -2.22 -4.88
C ASN A 50 -28.50 -1.62 -3.59
N LEU A 51 -28.12 -0.33 -3.60
CA LEU A 51 -27.66 0.36 -2.39
C LEU A 51 -28.74 0.40 -1.28
N LYS A 52 -30.02 0.59 -1.65
CA LYS A 52 -31.12 0.55 -0.68
C LYS A 52 -31.24 -0.84 -0.05
N LYS A 53 -31.16 -1.90 -0.86
CA LYS A 53 -31.17 -3.28 -0.39
C LYS A 53 -29.98 -3.57 0.54
N GLU A 54 -28.78 -3.12 0.17
CA GLU A 54 -27.57 -3.24 1.00
C GLU A 54 -27.75 -2.56 2.36
N PHE A 55 -28.41 -1.41 2.40
CA PHE A 55 -28.68 -0.67 3.65
C PHE A 55 -29.68 -1.40 4.55
N GLU A 56 -30.75 -1.93 3.99
CA GLU A 56 -31.74 -2.72 4.73
C GLU A 56 -31.11 -3.98 5.33
N GLU A 57 -30.27 -4.68 4.56
CA GLU A 57 -29.48 -5.82 5.04
C GLU A 57 -28.52 -5.42 6.17
N ALA A 58 -27.83 -4.29 6.05
CA ALA A 58 -26.93 -3.80 7.08
C ALA A 58 -27.67 -3.49 8.40
N LEU A 59 -28.89 -2.95 8.32
CA LEU A 59 -29.73 -2.71 9.49
C LEU A 59 -30.18 -4.02 10.17
N VAL A 60 -30.50 -5.07 9.39
CA VAL A 60 -30.83 -6.39 9.94
C VAL A 60 -29.65 -6.97 10.70
N VAL A 61 -28.43 -6.84 10.15
CA VAL A 61 -27.19 -7.28 10.80
C VAL A 61 -26.93 -6.52 12.09
N ILE A 62 -26.99 -5.18 12.07
CA ILE A 62 -26.74 -4.34 13.26
C ILE A 62 -27.70 -4.68 14.41
N LYS A 63 -28.96 -5.03 14.08
CA LYS A 63 -29.99 -5.39 15.06
C LYS A 63 -29.84 -6.80 15.62
N ASN A 64 -28.96 -7.63 15.06
CA ASN A 64 -28.75 -9.01 15.50
C ASN A 64 -27.33 -9.21 16.04
N PRO A 65 -27.12 -9.20 17.37
CA PRO A 65 -25.81 -9.35 17.99
C PRO A 65 -25.06 -10.62 17.57
N LEU A 66 -25.78 -11.73 17.33
CA LEU A 66 -25.17 -12.99 16.88
C LEU A 66 -24.60 -12.88 15.47
N LEU A 67 -25.24 -12.11 14.59
CA LEU A 67 -24.72 -11.86 13.24
C LEU A 67 -23.50 -10.94 13.29
N VAL A 68 -23.50 -9.92 14.14
CA VAL A 68 -22.33 -9.06 14.35
C VAL A 68 -21.14 -9.86 14.87
N GLU A 69 -21.35 -10.71 15.88
CA GLU A 69 -20.30 -11.61 16.39
C GLU A 69 -19.81 -12.61 15.34
N ASN A 70 -20.71 -13.20 14.55
CA ASN A 70 -20.32 -14.11 13.48
C ASN A 70 -19.56 -13.40 12.36
N ILE A 71 -19.92 -12.16 12.01
CA ILE A 71 -19.20 -11.34 11.03
C ILE A 71 -17.80 -10.99 11.55
N LEU A 72 -17.68 -10.60 12.82
CA LEU A 72 -16.39 -10.32 13.45
C LEU A 72 -15.53 -11.59 13.59
N LYS A 73 -16.15 -12.75 13.85
CA LYS A 73 -15.51 -14.07 13.89
C LYS A 73 -15.11 -14.57 12.50
N GLU A 74 -15.93 -14.33 11.47
CA GLU A 74 -15.60 -14.62 10.07
C GLU A 74 -14.46 -13.73 9.59
N GLU A 75 -14.37 -12.47 10.03
CA GLU A 75 -13.23 -11.59 9.70
C GLU A 75 -11.95 -12.02 10.43
N THR A 76 -12.03 -12.42 11.69
CA THR A 76 -10.87 -12.95 12.42
C THR A 76 -10.44 -14.33 11.92
N SER A 77 -11.37 -15.20 11.53
CA SER A 77 -11.05 -16.52 10.96
C SER A 77 -10.67 -16.45 9.46
N SER A 78 -11.11 -15.44 8.71
CA SER A 78 -10.59 -15.15 7.35
C SER A 78 -9.25 -14.42 7.37
N LEU A 79 -8.92 -13.71 8.45
CA LEU A 79 -7.56 -13.25 8.74
C LEU A 79 -6.61 -14.41 9.15
N GLU A 80 -7.14 -15.51 9.70
CA GLU A 80 -6.33 -16.68 10.11
C GLU A 80 -6.29 -17.83 9.10
N ASN A 81 -7.23 -17.91 8.14
CA ASN A 81 -7.30 -19.02 7.16
C ASN A 81 -7.24 -18.63 5.67
N GLU A 82 -6.88 -17.39 5.32
CA GLU A 82 -6.25 -17.21 4.02
C GLU A 82 -4.86 -17.82 4.08
N LYS A 83 -4.69 -19.03 3.52
CA LYS A 83 -3.41 -19.45 2.97
C LYS A 83 -2.89 -18.25 2.19
N ILE A 84 -1.92 -17.55 2.76
CA ILE A 84 -1.49 -16.28 2.22
C ILE A 84 -0.84 -16.61 0.88
N ASN A 85 -1.62 -16.46 -0.19
CA ASN A 85 -1.11 -16.68 -1.52
C ASN A 85 0.01 -15.65 -1.67
N THR A 86 1.24 -16.09 -1.97
CA THR A 86 2.40 -15.21 -2.14
C THR A 86 2.09 -14.07 -3.11
N PHE A 87 1.21 -14.30 -4.09
CA PHE A 87 0.70 -13.27 -5.00
C PHE A 87 -0.06 -12.14 -4.28
N ASN A 88 -0.89 -12.46 -3.27
CA ASN A 88 -1.62 -11.48 -2.46
C ASN A 88 -0.66 -10.65 -1.60
N ILE A 89 0.35 -11.28 -0.97
CA ILE A 89 1.36 -10.55 -0.17
C ILE A 89 2.16 -9.59 -1.04
N ARG A 90 2.65 -10.08 -2.19
CA ARG A 90 3.42 -9.29 -3.15
C ARG A 90 2.63 -8.07 -3.63
N LYS A 91 1.34 -8.27 -3.94
CA LYS A 91 0.43 -7.18 -4.31
C LYS A 91 0.26 -6.16 -3.18
N MET A 92 -0.08 -6.62 -1.98
CA MET A 92 -0.24 -5.73 -0.83
C MET A 92 1.04 -4.94 -0.55
N LEU A 93 2.21 -5.59 -0.62
CA LEU A 93 3.50 -4.93 -0.44
C LEU A 93 3.68 -3.77 -1.43
N TYR A 94 3.41 -4.00 -2.72
CA TYR A 94 3.59 -3.00 -3.75
C TYR A 94 2.59 -1.84 -3.64
N GLU A 95 1.35 -2.10 -3.24
CA GLU A 95 0.36 -1.05 -2.96
C GLU A 95 0.84 -0.11 -1.83
N PHE A 96 1.40 -0.66 -0.75
CA PHE A 96 1.96 0.16 0.32
C PHE A 96 3.26 0.87 -0.08
N LEU A 97 4.10 0.26 -0.91
CA LEU A 97 5.28 0.92 -1.47
C LEU A 97 4.90 2.07 -2.41
N GLU A 98 3.85 1.92 -3.21
CA GLU A 98 3.30 2.97 -4.04
C GLU A 98 2.81 4.14 -3.19
N LEU A 99 2.05 3.86 -2.14
CA LEU A 99 1.63 4.89 -1.19
C LEU A 99 2.83 5.60 -0.54
N TYR A 100 3.86 4.85 -0.14
CA TYR A 100 5.10 5.38 0.44
C TYR A 100 5.82 6.36 -0.51
N VAL A 101 5.89 6.02 -1.80
CA VAL A 101 6.52 6.84 -2.83
C VAL A 101 5.67 8.05 -3.21
N ILE A 102 4.35 7.89 -3.37
CA ILE A 102 3.42 9.00 -3.68
C ILE A 102 3.45 10.05 -2.57
N LEU A 103 3.40 9.62 -1.32
CA LEU A 103 3.43 10.51 -0.16
C LEU A 103 4.83 11.09 0.14
N GLY A 104 5.87 10.66 -0.59
CA GLY A 104 7.22 11.17 -0.40
C GLY A 104 7.88 10.73 0.92
N ILE A 105 7.45 9.62 1.51
CA ILE A 105 7.91 9.13 2.83
C ILE A 105 9.39 8.68 2.76
N TYR A 106 9.94 8.42 1.59
CA TYR A 106 11.40 8.25 1.40
C TYR A 106 12.22 9.50 1.79
N SER A 107 11.60 10.68 1.84
CA SER A 107 12.25 11.91 2.28
C SER A 107 12.17 12.03 3.79
N GLN A 108 13.33 12.09 4.46
CA GLN A 108 13.42 12.33 5.90
C GLN A 108 12.65 13.59 6.31
N LYS A 109 12.73 14.67 5.51
CA LYS A 109 11.99 15.93 5.74
C LYS A 109 10.47 15.71 5.82
N ILE A 110 9.92 14.76 5.07
CA ILE A 110 8.49 14.43 5.13
C ILE A 110 8.19 13.48 6.29
N ARG A 111 9.07 12.52 6.58
CA ARG A 111 8.90 11.57 7.69
C ARG A 111 8.79 12.24 9.04
N ILE A 112 9.65 13.24 9.31
CA ILE A 112 9.76 13.87 10.63
C ILE A 112 8.74 14.98 10.90
N LYS A 113 7.89 15.33 9.91
CA LYS A 113 6.85 16.35 10.09
C LYS A 113 5.91 15.94 11.23
N PRO A 114 5.80 16.72 12.33
CA PRO A 114 5.03 16.32 13.51
C PRO A 114 3.59 15.92 13.17
N GLU A 115 2.94 16.67 12.29
CA GLU A 115 1.54 16.46 11.89
C GLU A 115 1.33 15.21 11.00
N LEU A 116 2.39 14.65 10.41
CA LEU A 116 2.34 13.46 9.55
C LEU A 116 3.04 12.24 10.15
N LYS A 117 3.78 12.42 11.25
CA LYS A 117 4.70 11.42 11.80
C LYS A 117 3.99 10.09 12.10
N GLU A 118 2.87 10.13 12.83
CA GLU A 118 2.14 8.92 13.20
C GLU A 118 1.62 8.15 11.97
N ARG A 119 1.08 8.86 10.98
CA ARG A 119 0.60 8.26 9.73
C ARG A 119 1.76 7.61 8.96
N ASN A 120 2.87 8.32 8.82
CA ASN A 120 4.03 7.85 8.08
C ASN A 120 4.67 6.62 8.75
N GLU A 121 4.79 6.62 10.08
CA GLU A 121 5.28 5.48 10.86
C GLU A 121 4.35 4.27 10.73
N LYS A 122 3.02 4.46 10.71
CA LYS A 122 2.06 3.36 10.45
C LYS A 122 2.27 2.73 9.08
N ILE A 123 2.50 3.54 8.04
CA ILE A 123 2.77 3.03 6.69
C ILE A 123 4.08 2.23 6.65
N ILE A 124 5.17 2.78 7.21
CA ILE A 124 6.47 2.10 7.27
C ILE A 124 6.35 0.77 8.02
N LYS A 125 5.72 0.76 9.21
CA LYS A 125 5.50 -0.47 9.98
C LYS A 125 4.69 -1.50 9.20
N LYS A 126 3.66 -1.08 8.48
CA LYS A 126 2.84 -1.98 7.67
C LYS A 126 3.63 -2.60 6.52
N ILE A 127 4.48 -1.82 5.84
CA ILE A 127 5.40 -2.35 4.82
C ILE A 127 6.33 -3.39 5.44
N ILE A 128 6.97 -3.07 6.57
CA ILE A 128 7.89 -4.01 7.25
C ILE A 128 7.17 -5.31 7.63
N THR A 129 5.96 -5.23 8.21
CA THR A 129 5.18 -6.41 8.58
C THR A 129 4.85 -7.30 7.38
N ILE A 130 4.29 -6.72 6.30
CA ILE A 130 3.97 -7.47 5.08
C ILE A 130 5.24 -8.05 4.45
N SER A 131 6.33 -7.30 4.50
CA SER A 131 7.61 -7.71 3.94
C SER A 131 8.18 -8.92 4.63
N LYS A 132 8.04 -9.07 5.96
CA LYS A 132 8.50 -10.27 6.67
C LYS A 132 7.85 -11.55 6.15
N ASP A 133 6.57 -11.47 5.82
CA ASP A 133 5.84 -12.61 5.27
C ASP A 133 6.18 -12.90 3.79
N TYR A 134 6.76 -11.92 3.08
CA TYR A 134 7.12 -12.03 1.67
C TYR A 134 8.60 -12.37 1.43
N ASP A 135 9.48 -11.54 1.99
CA ASP A 135 10.93 -11.57 1.90
C ASP A 135 11.53 -10.85 3.12
N ASP A 136 11.97 -11.64 4.10
CA ASP A 136 12.58 -11.14 5.34
C ASP A 136 13.81 -10.24 5.09
N ASN A 137 14.60 -10.52 4.04
CA ASN A 137 15.76 -9.72 3.73
C ASN A 137 15.34 -8.30 3.32
N PHE A 138 14.31 -8.18 2.49
CA PHE A 138 13.76 -6.87 2.14
C PHE A 138 13.24 -6.13 3.37
N ALA A 139 12.54 -6.82 4.30
CA ALA A 139 12.04 -6.20 5.51
C ALA A 139 13.16 -5.55 6.34
N ILE A 140 14.27 -6.27 6.53
CA ILE A 140 15.46 -5.80 7.26
C ILE A 140 16.08 -4.60 6.56
N LEU A 141 16.29 -4.70 5.24
CA LEU A 141 16.89 -3.64 4.44
C LEU A 141 16.04 -2.36 4.44
N PHE A 142 14.71 -2.51 4.31
CA PHE A 142 13.76 -1.40 4.32
C PHE A 142 13.65 -0.74 5.69
N GLU A 143 13.67 -1.53 6.76
CA GLU A 143 13.70 -1.02 8.13
C GLU A 143 14.96 -0.17 8.38
N LYS A 144 16.14 -0.70 8.02
CA LYS A 144 17.41 0.04 8.09
C LYS A 144 17.41 1.33 7.26
N PHE A 145 16.82 1.30 6.07
CA PHE A 145 16.71 2.51 5.23
C PHE A 145 15.87 3.62 5.87
N ASN A 146 14.90 3.26 6.70
CA ASN A 146 14.00 4.20 7.36
C ASN A 146 14.36 4.52 8.82
N SER A 147 15.31 3.80 9.44
CA SER A 147 15.68 3.97 10.85
C SER A 147 16.56 5.19 11.13
N LEU A 148 17.26 5.74 10.13
CA LEU A 148 18.13 6.90 10.30
C LEU A 148 17.32 8.20 10.37
N TYR A 149 16.94 8.57 11.59
CA TYR A 149 16.38 9.88 11.92
C TYR A 149 17.46 10.95 12.12
N PHE A 150 18.69 10.54 12.46
CA PHE A 150 19.86 11.40 12.59
C PHE A 150 21.01 10.75 11.83
N GLN A 151 21.41 11.35 10.71
CA GLN A 151 22.61 10.97 9.97
C GLN A 151 23.83 11.55 10.68
N SER A 152 24.96 10.83 10.65
CA SER A 152 26.24 11.45 11.02
C SER A 152 26.56 12.61 10.06
N PHE A 153 27.49 13.49 10.44
CA PHE A 153 27.88 14.59 9.55
C PHE A 153 28.47 14.06 8.22
N GLU A 154 29.24 12.98 8.29
CA GLU A 154 29.82 12.28 7.14
C GLU A 154 28.73 11.73 6.22
N GLU A 155 27.73 11.05 6.78
CA GLU A 155 26.58 10.52 6.02
C GLU A 155 25.77 11.64 5.36
N TRP A 156 25.55 12.75 6.08
CA TRP A 156 24.86 13.91 5.54
C TRP A 156 25.65 14.59 4.41
N TYR A 157 26.97 14.66 4.54
CA TYR A 157 27.84 15.22 3.51
C TYR A 157 27.87 14.33 2.26
N GLU A 158 28.01 13.01 2.42
CA GLU A 158 27.93 12.02 1.33
C GLU A 158 26.58 12.06 0.64
N GLU A 159 25.47 12.12 1.39
CA GLU A 159 24.12 12.22 0.87
C GLU A 159 23.94 13.46 -0.05
N ARG A 160 24.63 14.58 0.24
CA ARG A 160 24.61 15.76 -0.63
C ARG A 160 25.29 15.50 -1.98
N GLN A 161 26.33 14.67 -2.01
CA GLN A 161 27.02 14.27 -3.24
C GLN A 161 26.23 13.20 -4.01
N LEU A 162 25.45 12.38 -3.30
CA LEU A 162 24.65 11.28 -3.83
C LEU A 162 23.21 11.67 -4.19
N LYS A 163 22.88 12.97 -4.25
CA LYS A 163 21.54 13.45 -4.63
C LYS A 163 21.04 12.89 -5.95
N ASN A 164 21.93 12.75 -6.94
CA ASN A 164 21.58 12.18 -8.23
C ASN A 164 21.25 10.69 -8.09
N ALA A 165 22.11 9.93 -7.40
CA ALA A 165 21.92 8.50 -7.11
C ALA A 165 20.56 8.24 -6.43
N LYS A 166 20.23 9.04 -5.41
CA LYS A 166 18.94 8.94 -4.72
C LYS A 166 17.76 9.25 -5.64
N LYS A 167 17.88 10.27 -6.48
CA LYS A 167 16.82 10.62 -7.44
C LYS A 167 16.59 9.48 -8.44
N LEU A 168 17.68 8.90 -8.96
CA LEU A 168 17.63 7.73 -9.84
C LEU A 168 16.98 6.54 -9.13
N PHE A 169 17.39 6.23 -7.90
CA PHE A 169 16.80 5.15 -7.12
C PHE A 169 15.29 5.31 -6.95
N ILE A 170 14.82 6.47 -6.50
CA ILE A 170 13.38 6.71 -6.32
C ILE A 170 12.62 6.68 -7.66
N ASN A 171 13.20 7.17 -8.75
CA ASN A 171 12.61 7.06 -10.08
C ASN A 171 12.54 5.60 -10.56
N GLY A 172 13.56 4.81 -10.23
CA GLY A 172 13.60 3.37 -10.44
C GLY A 172 12.45 2.67 -9.73
N ILE A 173 12.22 2.95 -8.44
CA ILE A 173 11.08 2.40 -7.69
C ILE A 173 9.74 2.82 -8.32
N ARG A 174 9.59 4.09 -8.75
CA ARG A 174 8.37 4.56 -9.43
C ARG A 174 8.08 3.74 -10.69
N LYS A 175 9.09 3.55 -11.54
CA LYS A 175 8.94 2.78 -12.78
C LYS A 175 8.80 1.29 -12.55
N PHE A 176 9.42 0.75 -11.50
CA PHE A 176 9.20 -0.59 -11.01
C PHE A 176 7.71 -0.80 -10.69
N LEU A 177 7.12 0.04 -9.84
CA LEU A 177 5.72 -0.08 -9.44
C LEU A 177 4.76 0.10 -10.63
N GLU A 178 5.04 1.05 -11.52
CA GLU A 178 4.27 1.24 -12.76
C GLU A 178 4.33 0.01 -13.66
N TYR A 179 5.48 -0.65 -13.78
CA TYR A 179 5.60 -1.93 -14.48
C TYR A 179 4.77 -3.02 -13.81
N GLN A 180 4.81 -3.15 -12.48
CA GLN A 180 4.01 -4.15 -11.77
C GLN A 180 2.50 -3.96 -12.01
N ASN A 181 2.05 -2.71 -12.15
CA ASN A 181 0.65 -2.33 -12.38
C ASN A 181 0.21 -2.37 -13.85
N THR A 182 1.12 -2.31 -14.83
CA THR A 182 0.78 -2.19 -16.25
C THR A 182 1.33 -3.30 -17.15
N GLY A 183 2.35 -4.03 -16.70
CA GLY A 183 3.11 -4.95 -17.54
C GLY A 183 3.93 -4.27 -18.66
N SER A 184 4.04 -2.95 -18.66
CA SER A 184 4.71 -2.21 -19.74
C SER A 184 6.21 -2.49 -19.80
N VAL A 185 6.67 -3.09 -20.90
CA VAL A 185 8.10 -3.38 -21.16
C VAL A 185 8.95 -2.10 -21.16
N THR A 186 8.38 -0.97 -21.58
CA THR A 186 9.07 0.33 -21.51
C THR A 186 9.33 0.72 -20.05
N CYS A 187 8.35 0.55 -19.17
CA CYS A 187 8.52 0.83 -17.74
C CYS A 187 9.54 -0.10 -17.10
N LEU A 188 9.54 -1.40 -17.47
CA LEU A 188 10.57 -2.35 -17.06
C LEU A 188 11.98 -1.86 -17.42
N ARG A 189 12.20 -1.51 -18.71
CA ARG A 189 13.51 -1.03 -19.18
C ARG A 189 13.95 0.25 -18.46
N MET A 190 13.02 1.19 -18.25
CA MET A 190 13.30 2.42 -17.51
C MET A 190 13.64 2.13 -16.04
N ALA A 191 12.91 1.22 -15.38
CA ALA A 191 13.19 0.82 -14.01
C ALA A 191 14.60 0.22 -13.90
N MET A 192 14.95 -0.73 -14.78
CA MET A 192 16.29 -1.32 -14.83
C MET A 192 17.38 -0.27 -15.05
N SER A 193 17.21 0.63 -16.02
CA SER A 193 18.19 1.69 -16.29
C SER A 193 18.40 2.57 -15.06
N TYR A 194 17.33 3.10 -14.46
CA TYR A 194 17.45 3.98 -13.30
C TYR A 194 18.05 3.27 -12.08
N LEU A 195 17.70 2.02 -11.85
CA LEU A 195 18.25 1.24 -10.74
C LEU A 195 19.72 0.90 -10.96
N ASN A 196 20.13 0.52 -12.17
CA ASN A 196 21.54 0.27 -12.50
C ASN A 196 22.38 1.56 -12.41
N ASP A 197 21.87 2.68 -12.91
CA ASP A 197 22.58 3.97 -12.80
C ASP A 197 22.69 4.40 -11.33
N ALA A 198 21.64 4.20 -10.53
CA ALA A 198 21.67 4.45 -9.10
C ALA A 198 22.68 3.54 -8.39
N TYR A 199 22.70 2.24 -8.72
CA TYR A 199 23.65 1.26 -8.19
C TYR A 199 25.08 1.72 -8.43
N TYR A 200 25.41 2.02 -9.69
CA TYR A 200 26.74 2.46 -10.09
C TYR A 200 27.17 3.73 -9.32
N GLU A 201 26.28 4.72 -9.23
CA GLU A 201 26.57 5.96 -8.51
C GLU A 201 26.79 5.74 -7.00
N TYR A 202 26.00 4.86 -6.36
CA TYR A 202 26.20 4.50 -4.97
C TYR A 202 27.50 3.70 -4.79
N GLU A 203 27.73 2.64 -5.55
CA GLU A 203 28.92 1.79 -5.45
C GLU A 203 30.23 2.58 -5.54
N HIS A 204 30.32 3.58 -6.42
CA HIS A 204 31.56 4.33 -6.65
C HIS A 204 31.80 5.46 -5.64
N ARG A 205 30.77 5.93 -4.94
CA ARG A 205 30.84 7.17 -4.13
C ARG A 205 30.44 6.98 -2.67
N ALA A 206 29.68 5.93 -2.35
CA ALA A 206 29.27 5.60 -1.00
C ALA A 206 30.45 5.06 -0.17
N ARG A 207 30.53 5.44 1.10
CA ARG A 207 31.47 4.83 2.05
C ARG A 207 30.84 4.45 3.39
N SER A 208 29.60 4.86 3.65
CA SER A 208 28.90 4.54 4.89
C SER A 208 28.07 3.26 4.81
N GLU A 209 27.86 2.62 5.96
CA GLU A 209 27.00 1.43 6.09
C GLU A 209 25.55 1.72 5.62
N TYR A 210 25.06 2.95 5.81
CA TYR A 210 23.76 3.36 5.28
C TYR A 210 23.67 3.16 3.77
N HIS A 211 24.69 3.61 3.04
CA HIS A 211 24.68 3.54 1.60
C HIS A 211 24.90 2.11 1.10
N GLU A 212 25.68 1.29 1.80
CA GLU A 212 25.74 -0.16 1.54
C GLU A 212 24.36 -0.82 1.67
N ASN A 213 23.57 -0.40 2.66
CA ASN A 213 22.18 -0.87 2.79
C ASN A 213 21.29 -0.39 1.62
N VAL A 214 21.51 0.82 1.09
CA VAL A 214 20.80 1.32 -0.10
C VAL A 214 21.17 0.52 -1.34
N ILE A 215 22.44 0.17 -1.52
CA ILE A 215 22.90 -0.69 -2.63
C ILE A 215 22.18 -2.03 -2.60
N LYS A 216 22.11 -2.69 -1.43
CA LYS A 216 21.40 -3.96 -1.26
C LYS A 216 19.89 -3.84 -1.54
N LEU A 217 19.27 -2.71 -1.20
CA LEU A 217 17.88 -2.44 -1.60
C LEU A 217 17.72 -2.33 -3.12
N ILE A 218 18.65 -1.66 -3.79
CA ILE A 218 18.63 -1.53 -5.25
C ILE A 218 18.74 -2.92 -5.90
N GLU A 219 19.68 -3.75 -5.42
CA GLU A 219 19.86 -5.14 -5.88
C GLU A 219 18.59 -5.97 -5.69
N TRP A 220 17.90 -5.79 -4.55
CA TRP A 220 16.62 -6.45 -4.32
C TRP A 220 15.59 -6.05 -5.37
N PHE A 221 15.42 -4.75 -5.65
CA PHE A 221 14.48 -4.29 -6.69
C PHE A 221 14.85 -4.79 -8.10
N LEU A 222 16.14 -4.88 -8.41
CA LEU A 222 16.61 -5.43 -9.69
C LEU A 222 16.25 -6.92 -9.80
N THR A 223 16.50 -7.71 -8.76
CA THR A 223 16.11 -9.13 -8.69
C THR A 223 14.58 -9.28 -8.80
N GLU A 224 13.84 -8.35 -8.19
CA GLU A 224 12.38 -8.37 -8.19
C GLU A 224 11.78 -8.07 -9.58
N LEU A 225 12.52 -7.39 -10.47
CA LEU A 225 12.11 -7.15 -11.86
C LEU A 225 12.18 -8.41 -12.74
N ASP A 226 12.93 -9.43 -12.34
CA ASP A 226 12.98 -10.73 -13.05
C ASP A 226 11.67 -11.52 -12.89
N LYS A 227 10.86 -11.17 -11.88
CA LYS A 227 9.54 -11.77 -11.66
C LYS A 227 8.51 -11.14 -12.61
N PRO A 228 7.50 -11.91 -13.08
CA PRO A 228 6.43 -11.37 -13.91
C PRO A 228 5.66 -10.24 -13.19
N PRO A 229 5.05 -9.30 -13.94
CA PRO A 229 4.27 -8.22 -13.35
C PRO A 229 3.01 -8.78 -12.65
N LEU A 230 2.38 -7.98 -11.78
CA LEU A 230 1.17 -8.39 -11.06
C LEU A 230 -0.10 -8.34 -11.91
N VAL A 231 -0.07 -7.68 -13.06
CA VAL A 231 -1.20 -7.68 -14.00
C VAL A 231 -1.40 -9.11 -14.50
N LYS A 232 -2.57 -9.69 -14.21
CA LYS A 232 -2.95 -10.98 -14.80
C LYS A 232 -3.08 -10.79 -16.30
N ASP A 233 -2.45 -11.68 -17.07
CA ASP A 233 -2.82 -11.91 -18.46
C ASP A 233 -4.34 -12.08 -18.49
N SER A 234 -5.00 -11.15 -19.17
CA SER A 234 -6.45 -11.04 -19.29
C SER A 234 -7.00 -12.13 -20.19
#